data_AF-A0A7K8TTW4-F1
#
_entry.id   AF-A0A7K8TTW4-F1
#
_cell.length_a   1.000
_cell.length_b   1.000
_cell.length_c   1.000
_cell.angle_alpha   90.00
_cell.angle_beta   90.00
_cell.angle_gamma   90.00
#
_symmetry.space_group_name_H-M   'P 1'
#
loop_
_entity.id
_entity.type
_entity.pdbx_description
1 polymer ?
#
loop_
_entity_poly.entity_id
_entity_poly.type
_entity_poly.pdbx_seq_one_letter_code
_entity_poly.pdbx_strand_id
1 'polypeptide(L)'
;IVFLGNGPSGICLSYLLSGYIPYFKRDSLHPHPILQRKLEEAPDVSILDQDLEYLSEGLEGRSHSPVALLFDTLQRPDTDFGGTAESVLTWWHETDRAVPHLVLGRNAPGGAWHSIEGSMVTLSRGEWMGLPDFPFKDWLKQKRRGLRNNRATAEDIAQYYQYYVMKKGLQKNFRCGTVVTSVRKVSAESISTHAQKDLQENSDSLWNFNEKSMEVFQVDGFFKTLKGDKEPFSIYAENVVLATGTYDRPTWLGVKGENLSYVHHQLSALEEAVKNNSIGIMSDPVLIVGAGLTAADAILFAHHCNIPVIHVFRRRVSDPGLIFNQLPKMMYPEYHKVHQMMKEQSAACAGPYECYVSLPEHHVLSFGKDKKCIFQDKNGYQKAYKVSMALVLTGSNPNLSFLPNNGIDLAMDSDQPVNPKRNPIDVDPFTYECTQEKGLYALGPLAGDNFVRFVQGGALAVASSLLKKANKNPP
;
A
#
# COMPACT_ATOMS: atom_id res chain seq x y z
N ILE A 1 19.67 6.75 6.63
CA ILE A 1 18.47 6.85 5.77
C ILE A 1 17.21 6.62 6.61
N VAL A 2 16.12 7.34 6.37
CA VAL A 2 14.85 7.19 7.13
C VAL A 2 13.71 6.79 6.21
N PHE A 3 12.97 5.73 6.53
CA PHE A 3 11.80 5.29 5.78
C PHE A 3 10.52 5.61 6.55
N LEU A 4 9.54 6.17 5.86
CA LEU A 4 8.24 6.51 6.41
C LEU A 4 7.22 5.48 5.94
N GLY A 5 7.05 4.42 6.74
CA GLY A 5 6.14 3.32 6.46
C GLY A 5 6.83 1.97 6.58
N ASN A 6 6.23 1.07 7.36
CA ASN A 6 6.73 -0.29 7.62
C ASN A 6 5.87 -1.37 6.93
N GLY A 7 5.25 -1.02 5.80
CA GLY A 7 4.55 -1.95 4.92
C GLY A 7 5.50 -2.78 4.05
N PRO A 8 4.97 -3.57 3.09
CA PRO A 8 5.79 -4.47 2.25
C PRO A 8 6.89 -3.74 1.47
N SER A 9 6.66 -2.52 0.99
CA SER A 9 7.69 -1.71 0.32
C SER A 9 8.86 -1.39 1.25
N GLY A 10 8.58 -0.89 2.46
CA GLY A 10 9.60 -0.55 3.45
C GLY A 10 10.34 -1.78 3.99
N ILE A 11 9.65 -2.92 4.11
CA ILE A 11 10.28 -4.19 4.50
C ILE A 11 11.23 -4.69 3.41
N CYS A 12 10.79 -4.68 2.15
CA CYS A 12 11.62 -5.10 1.02
C CYS A 12 12.87 -4.22 0.88
N LEU A 13 12.72 -2.90 1.03
CA LEU A 13 13.86 -1.99 0.99
C LEU A 13 14.82 -2.21 2.17
N SER A 14 14.28 -2.39 3.39
CA SER A 14 15.10 -2.68 4.57
C SER A 14 15.87 -4.00 4.43
N TYR A 15 15.28 -5.00 3.78
CA TYR A 15 15.94 -6.26 3.47
C TYR A 15 17.16 -6.03 2.57
N LEU A 16 16.99 -5.36 1.43
CA LEU A 16 18.09 -5.05 0.49
C LEU A 16 19.20 -4.22 1.17
N LEU A 17 18.83 -3.15 1.86
CA LEU A 17 19.79 -2.26 2.55
C LEU A 17 20.42 -2.87 3.81
N SER A 18 19.96 -4.05 4.27
CA SER A 18 20.61 -4.81 5.34
C SER A 18 21.69 -5.78 4.82
N GLY A 19 22.06 -5.66 3.54
CA GLY A 19 23.10 -6.45 2.90
C GLY A 19 22.59 -7.74 2.26
N TYR A 20 21.28 -7.91 2.06
CA TYR A 20 20.77 -9.07 1.31
C TYR A 20 20.73 -8.76 -0.18
N ILE A 21 21.72 -9.27 -0.90
CA ILE A 21 22.05 -8.89 -2.27
C ILE A 21 21.54 -9.96 -3.26
N PRO A 22 20.75 -9.57 -4.28
CA PRO A 22 20.27 -10.48 -5.32
C PRO A 22 21.31 -10.68 -6.44
N TYR A 23 21.53 -11.94 -6.80
CA TYR A 23 22.34 -12.36 -7.94
C TYR A 23 21.54 -13.24 -8.89
N PHE A 24 21.91 -13.26 -10.17
CA PHE A 24 21.37 -14.23 -11.11
C PHE A 24 21.88 -15.64 -10.77
N LYS A 25 20.97 -16.61 -10.69
CA LYS A 25 21.29 -18.01 -10.40
C LYS A 25 21.83 -18.68 -11.67
N ARG A 26 23.13 -18.94 -11.73
CA ARG A 26 23.83 -19.49 -12.91
C ARG A 26 23.17 -20.74 -13.52
N ASP A 27 22.65 -21.64 -12.70
CA ASP A 27 22.00 -22.89 -13.16
C ASP A 27 20.51 -22.71 -13.51
N SER A 28 20.02 -21.47 -13.56
CA SER A 28 18.63 -21.16 -13.90
C SER A 28 18.52 -20.61 -15.32
N LEU A 29 17.39 -20.90 -15.95
CA LEU A 29 17.03 -20.38 -17.26
C LEU A 29 15.79 -19.51 -17.13
N HIS A 30 15.93 -18.23 -17.43
CA HIS A 30 14.81 -17.31 -17.51
C HIS A 30 14.04 -17.58 -18.82
N PRO A 31 12.69 -17.65 -18.78
CA PRO A 31 11.87 -17.99 -19.96
C PRO A 31 11.94 -16.94 -21.07
N HIS A 32 12.23 -15.68 -20.73
CA HIS A 32 12.44 -14.61 -21.70
C HIS A 32 13.87 -14.64 -22.29
N PRO A 33 14.08 -15.01 -23.57
CA PRO A 33 15.42 -15.28 -24.11
C PRO A 33 16.34 -14.06 -24.18
N ILE A 34 15.78 -12.87 -24.43
CA ILE A 34 16.59 -11.63 -24.48
C ILE A 34 17.11 -11.28 -23.09
N LEU A 35 16.22 -11.18 -22.08
CA LEU A 35 16.61 -10.99 -20.69
C LEU A 35 17.59 -12.06 -20.21
N GLN A 36 17.41 -13.33 -20.56
CA GLN A 36 18.38 -14.40 -20.24
C GLN A 36 19.79 -14.05 -20.73
N ARG A 37 19.94 -13.65 -22.00
CA ARG A 37 21.25 -13.26 -22.56
C ARG A 37 21.85 -12.06 -21.83
N LYS A 38 21.03 -11.05 -21.52
CA LYS A 38 21.49 -9.87 -20.77
C LYS A 38 22.01 -10.24 -19.37
N LEU A 39 21.33 -11.16 -18.67
CA LEU A 39 21.77 -11.66 -17.37
C LEU A 39 23.07 -12.48 -17.44
N GLU A 40 23.30 -13.18 -18.55
CA GLU A 40 24.51 -13.97 -18.82
C GLU A 40 25.75 -13.13 -19.17
N GLU A 41 25.57 -11.85 -19.51
CA GLU A 41 26.69 -10.93 -19.79
C GLU A 41 27.49 -10.60 -18.51
N ALA A 42 26.84 -10.59 -17.35
CA ALA A 42 27.45 -10.23 -16.07
C ALA A 42 26.88 -11.07 -14.89
N PRO A 43 27.02 -12.41 -14.89
CA PRO A 43 26.39 -13.29 -13.91
C PRO A 43 26.95 -13.14 -12.49
N ASP A 44 28.16 -12.58 -12.36
CA ASP A 44 28.86 -12.37 -11.08
C ASP A 44 28.65 -10.97 -10.50
N VAL A 45 27.96 -10.11 -11.24
CA VAL A 45 27.59 -8.77 -10.78
C VAL A 45 26.19 -8.85 -10.17
N SER A 46 25.99 -8.26 -9.00
CA SER A 46 24.67 -8.27 -8.38
C SER A 46 23.66 -7.51 -9.24
N ILE A 47 22.38 -7.89 -9.18
CA ILE A 47 21.33 -7.18 -9.91
C ILE A 47 21.24 -5.71 -9.46
N LEU A 48 21.62 -5.39 -8.21
CA LEU A 48 21.66 -4.02 -7.69
C LEU A 48 22.76 -3.16 -8.35
N ASP A 49 23.85 -3.79 -8.80
CA ASP A 49 25.00 -3.10 -9.38
C ASP A 49 24.93 -3.01 -10.91
N GLN A 50 24.14 -3.88 -11.54
CA GLN A 50 23.89 -3.86 -12.98
C GLN A 50 23.08 -2.63 -13.44
N ASP A 51 22.99 -2.48 -14.76
CA ASP A 51 22.16 -1.47 -15.42
C ASP A 51 20.69 -1.94 -15.46
N LEU A 52 19.88 -1.37 -14.56
CA LEU A 52 18.46 -1.69 -14.45
C LEU A 52 17.66 -1.23 -15.67
N GLU A 53 18.09 -0.17 -16.36
CA GLU A 53 17.44 0.29 -17.59
C GLU A 53 17.66 -0.72 -18.70
N TYR A 54 18.92 -1.09 -18.94
CA TYR A 54 19.29 -2.12 -19.91
C TYR A 54 18.58 -3.45 -19.64
N LEU A 55 18.56 -3.92 -18.40
CA LEU A 55 17.89 -5.18 -18.05
C LEU A 55 16.36 -5.11 -18.25
N SER A 56 15.75 -3.93 -18.12
CA SER A 56 14.30 -3.77 -18.23
C SER A 56 13.79 -3.63 -19.66
N GLU A 57 14.65 -3.38 -20.65
CA GLU A 57 14.20 -3.12 -22.02
C GLU A 57 13.44 -4.29 -22.63
N GLY A 58 12.30 -3.99 -23.26
CA GLY A 58 11.47 -4.97 -23.96
C GLY A 58 10.63 -5.85 -23.04
N LEU A 59 10.64 -5.63 -21.73
CA LEU A 59 9.75 -6.31 -20.80
C LEU A 59 8.34 -5.70 -20.86
N GLU A 60 7.34 -6.57 -20.98
CA GLU A 60 5.93 -6.20 -20.97
C GLU A 60 5.20 -6.89 -19.81
N GLY A 61 4.21 -6.22 -19.23
CA GLY A 61 3.40 -6.81 -18.16
C GLY A 61 2.39 -5.83 -17.56
N ARG A 62 1.89 -6.16 -16.35
CA ARG A 62 0.81 -5.39 -15.70
C ARG A 62 1.28 -4.19 -14.85
N SER A 63 2.57 -3.88 -14.85
CA SER A 63 3.12 -2.68 -14.21
C SER A 63 3.58 -1.70 -15.27
N HIS A 64 3.45 -0.40 -14.98
CA HIS A 64 4.03 0.66 -15.80
C HIS A 64 5.48 0.97 -15.39
N SER A 65 5.94 0.46 -14.25
CA SER A 65 7.32 0.64 -13.80
C SER A 65 8.23 -0.43 -14.44
N PRO A 66 9.30 -0.03 -15.14
CA PRO A 66 10.22 -0.96 -15.78
C PRO A 66 10.95 -1.84 -14.75
N VAL A 67 11.43 -1.25 -13.65
CA VAL A 67 12.11 -2.01 -12.59
C VAL A 67 11.15 -2.92 -11.82
N ALA A 68 9.89 -2.52 -11.66
CA ALA A 68 8.86 -3.39 -11.09
C ALA A 68 8.59 -4.62 -11.97
N LEU A 69 8.56 -4.46 -13.30
CA LEU A 69 8.45 -5.58 -14.23
C LEU A 69 9.68 -6.46 -14.14
N LEU A 70 10.88 -5.91 -14.31
CA LEU A 70 12.15 -6.64 -14.23
C LEU A 70 12.22 -7.49 -12.97
N PHE A 71 11.99 -6.87 -11.80
CA PHE A 71 12.15 -7.60 -10.55
C PHE A 71 11.06 -8.66 -10.31
N ASP A 72 9.83 -8.43 -10.79
CA ASP A 72 8.77 -9.44 -10.75
C ASP A 72 9.09 -10.62 -11.68
N THR A 73 9.62 -10.38 -12.89
CA THR A 73 9.97 -11.48 -13.82
C THR A 73 11.14 -12.29 -13.30
N LEU A 74 12.12 -11.67 -12.64
CA LEU A 74 13.25 -12.39 -12.02
C LEU A 74 12.82 -13.20 -10.79
N GLN A 75 11.94 -12.65 -9.96
CA GLN A 75 11.44 -13.37 -8.78
C GLN A 75 10.42 -14.45 -9.14
N ARG A 76 9.59 -14.22 -10.15
CA ARG A 76 8.44 -15.05 -10.47
C ARG A 76 8.21 -15.06 -11.99
N PRO A 77 9.06 -15.76 -12.75
CA PRO A 77 8.97 -15.76 -14.20
C PRO A 77 7.59 -16.24 -14.71
N ASP A 78 7.09 -15.59 -15.77
CA ASP A 78 5.80 -15.88 -16.42
C ASP A 78 4.57 -15.85 -15.53
N THR A 79 4.61 -15.17 -14.38
CA THR A 79 3.49 -15.11 -13.43
C THR A 79 2.19 -14.64 -14.07
N ASP A 80 2.26 -13.68 -14.99
CA ASP A 80 1.08 -13.14 -15.68
C ASP A 80 0.44 -14.12 -16.66
N PHE A 81 1.21 -15.11 -17.13
CA PHE A 81 0.78 -16.19 -18.02
C PHE A 81 0.42 -17.48 -17.26
N GLY A 82 0.45 -17.44 -15.92
CA GLY A 82 0.18 -18.61 -15.08
C GLY A 82 1.38 -19.57 -14.97
N GLY A 83 2.58 -19.09 -15.30
CA GLY A 83 3.83 -19.81 -15.10
C GLY A 83 4.04 -20.23 -13.64
N THR A 84 4.79 -21.31 -13.47
CA THR A 84 5.16 -21.87 -12.16
C THR A 84 6.67 -21.98 -11.96
N ALA A 85 7.43 -21.31 -12.83
CA ALA A 85 8.88 -21.26 -12.76
C ALA A 85 9.33 -20.74 -11.38
N GLU A 86 10.40 -21.34 -10.86
CA GLU A 86 11.04 -20.83 -9.66
C GLU A 86 11.75 -19.51 -9.96
N SER A 87 12.09 -18.76 -8.90
CA SER A 87 12.90 -17.57 -9.06
C SER A 87 14.24 -17.90 -9.68
N VAL A 88 14.69 -17.05 -10.60
CA VAL A 88 16.04 -17.08 -11.18
C VAL A 88 17.06 -16.31 -10.33
N LEU A 89 16.66 -15.87 -9.14
CA LEU A 89 17.52 -15.15 -8.20
C LEU A 89 18.05 -16.08 -7.12
N THR A 90 19.29 -15.83 -6.74
CA THR A 90 19.88 -16.30 -5.48
C THR A 90 20.26 -15.11 -4.61
N TRP A 91 20.31 -15.31 -3.29
CA TRP A 91 20.44 -14.23 -2.31
C TRP A 91 21.63 -14.46 -1.41
N TRP A 92 22.55 -13.48 -1.38
CA TRP A 92 23.75 -13.53 -0.53
C TRP A 92 23.65 -12.45 0.54
N HIS A 93 24.14 -12.76 1.75
CA HIS A 93 24.16 -11.81 2.85
C HIS A 93 25.55 -11.20 3.01
N GLU A 94 25.72 -10.01 2.44
CA GLU A 94 26.96 -9.21 2.42
C GLU A 94 26.84 -8.07 3.43
N THR A 95 27.27 -8.32 4.67
CA THR A 95 27.09 -7.39 5.79
C THR A 95 27.88 -6.08 5.64
N ASP A 96 28.97 -6.11 4.88
CA ASP A 96 29.81 -4.96 4.52
C ASP A 96 29.09 -3.98 3.59
N ARG A 97 28.10 -4.46 2.83
CA ARG A 97 27.24 -3.62 1.98
C ARG A 97 26.02 -3.06 2.70
N ALA A 98 25.84 -3.37 3.98
CA ALA A 98 24.68 -2.88 4.74
C ALA A 98 24.76 -1.37 4.96
N VAL A 99 23.67 -0.66 4.67
CA VAL A 99 23.57 0.79 4.85
C VAL A 99 22.73 1.10 6.09
N PRO A 100 23.21 1.92 7.04
CA PRO A 100 22.43 2.31 8.21
C PRO A 100 21.10 2.99 7.85
N HIS A 101 20.00 2.40 8.30
CA HIS A 101 18.66 2.92 8.03
C HIS A 101 17.69 2.68 9.17
N LEU A 102 16.64 3.50 9.21
CA LEU A 102 15.60 3.46 10.22
C LEU A 102 14.21 3.46 9.57
N VAL A 103 13.39 2.47 9.91
CA VAL A 103 12.01 2.31 9.42
C VAL A 103 11.04 2.78 10.49
N LEU A 104 10.30 3.85 10.20
CA LEU A 104 9.26 4.40 11.07
C LEU A 104 7.89 3.88 10.61
N GLY A 105 7.04 3.44 11.54
CA GLY A 105 5.69 2.98 11.24
C GLY A 105 4.78 2.97 12.46
N ARG A 106 3.49 3.23 12.23
CA ARG A 106 2.48 3.33 13.29
C ARG A 106 2.17 2.00 13.97
N ASN A 107 2.19 0.92 13.19
CA ASN A 107 1.78 -0.42 13.62
C ASN A 107 2.98 -1.37 13.63
N ALA A 108 2.75 -2.66 13.89
CA ALA A 108 3.75 -3.69 13.65
C ALA A 108 4.12 -3.79 12.15
N PRO A 109 5.25 -4.43 11.78
CA PRO A 109 5.62 -4.61 10.38
C PRO A 109 4.51 -5.27 9.56
N GLY A 110 4.22 -4.71 8.39
CA GLY A 110 3.09 -5.09 7.53
C GLY A 110 2.19 -3.90 7.16
N GLY A 111 2.34 -2.75 7.83
CA GLY A 111 1.66 -1.51 7.44
C GLY A 111 0.14 -1.63 7.47
N ALA A 112 -0.52 -1.34 6.33
CA ALA A 112 -1.97 -1.31 6.20
C ALA A 112 -2.65 -2.66 6.47
N TRP A 113 -1.94 -3.78 6.34
CA TRP A 113 -2.51 -5.12 6.61
C TRP A 113 -2.97 -5.31 8.06
N HIS A 114 -2.45 -4.52 8.99
CA HIS A 114 -2.93 -4.49 10.39
C HIS A 114 -4.23 -3.71 10.60
N SER A 115 -4.64 -2.93 9.59
CA SER A 115 -5.85 -2.10 9.64
C SER A 115 -7.01 -2.71 8.83
N ILE A 116 -6.78 -3.89 8.23
CA ILE A 116 -7.77 -4.66 7.49
C ILE A 116 -8.26 -5.77 8.43
N GLU A 117 -9.56 -6.07 8.41
CA GLU A 117 -10.14 -7.14 9.22
C GLU A 117 -9.46 -8.49 8.87
N GLY A 118 -9.06 -9.23 9.90
CA GLY A 118 -8.25 -10.44 9.74
C GLY A 118 -8.85 -11.50 8.82
N SER A 119 -10.18 -11.65 8.81
CA SER A 119 -10.94 -12.59 7.98
C SER A 119 -11.01 -12.22 6.50
N MET A 120 -10.77 -10.96 6.15
CA MET A 120 -10.79 -10.53 4.74
C MET A 120 -9.71 -11.25 3.95
N VAL A 121 -10.02 -11.60 2.71
CA VAL A 121 -9.09 -12.30 1.83
C VAL A 121 -8.49 -11.37 0.78
N THR A 122 -7.24 -11.64 0.40
CA THR A 122 -6.53 -10.92 -0.65
C THR A 122 -7.31 -10.99 -1.97
N LEU A 123 -7.22 -9.94 -2.80
CA LEU A 123 -7.74 -10.00 -4.18
C LEU A 123 -6.81 -10.84 -5.06
N SER A 124 -5.52 -10.53 -5.01
CA SER A 124 -4.47 -11.28 -5.69
C SER A 124 -4.26 -12.66 -5.05
N ARG A 125 -3.56 -13.55 -5.77
CA ARG A 125 -3.10 -14.82 -5.22
C ARG A 125 -2.24 -14.57 -3.97
N GLY A 126 -2.46 -15.34 -2.92
CA GLY A 126 -1.73 -15.22 -1.66
C GLY A 126 -0.22 -15.37 -1.87
N GLU A 127 0.19 -16.25 -2.79
CA GLU A 127 1.60 -16.43 -3.16
C GLU A 127 2.27 -15.13 -3.64
N TRP A 128 1.53 -14.24 -4.31
CA TRP A 128 2.03 -12.95 -4.81
C TRP A 128 2.26 -11.92 -3.71
N MET A 129 1.83 -12.19 -2.48
CA MET A 129 2.07 -11.33 -1.32
C MET A 129 3.43 -11.58 -0.67
N GLY A 130 4.14 -12.63 -1.09
CA GLY A 130 5.46 -12.99 -0.58
C GLY A 130 6.55 -11.96 -0.92
N LEU A 131 7.46 -11.77 0.02
CA LEU A 131 8.68 -10.97 -0.07
C LEU A 131 9.87 -11.82 -0.54
N PRO A 132 10.99 -11.20 -0.96
CA PRO A 132 12.11 -11.90 -1.54
C PRO A 132 12.78 -12.89 -0.58
N ASP A 133 13.39 -13.95 -1.11
CA ASP A 133 14.18 -14.94 -0.36
C ASP A 133 13.44 -15.67 0.80
N PHE A 134 12.12 -15.52 0.89
CA PHE A 134 11.31 -16.34 1.79
C PHE A 134 9.87 -16.44 1.29
N PRO A 135 9.56 -17.41 0.40
CA PRO A 135 8.25 -17.52 -0.21
C PRO A 135 7.10 -17.67 0.79
N PHE A 136 5.99 -16.97 0.55
CA PHE A 136 4.79 -17.03 1.40
C PHE A 136 4.24 -18.45 1.56
N LYS A 137 4.29 -19.26 0.49
CA LYS A 137 3.87 -20.67 0.50
C LYS A 137 4.62 -21.51 1.54
N ASP A 138 5.90 -21.22 1.77
CA ASP A 138 6.72 -21.99 2.70
C ASP A 138 6.43 -21.59 4.15
N TRP A 139 6.11 -20.32 4.38
CA TRP A 139 5.59 -19.87 5.66
C TRP A 139 4.24 -20.52 6.01
N LEU A 140 3.30 -20.58 5.05
CA LEU A 140 2.02 -21.25 5.25
C LEU A 140 2.18 -22.72 5.62
N LYS A 141 3.07 -23.44 4.93
CA LYS A 141 3.41 -24.84 5.26
C LYS A 141 3.94 -24.97 6.69
N GLN A 142 4.85 -24.08 7.10
CA GLN A 142 5.38 -24.05 8.48
C GLN A 142 4.27 -23.82 9.52
N LYS A 143 3.28 -23.00 9.20
CA LYS A 143 2.13 -22.71 10.07
C LYS A 143 0.98 -23.71 9.94
N ARG A 144 1.10 -24.72 9.07
CA ARG A 144 0.03 -25.69 8.74
C ARG A 144 -1.28 -25.01 8.33
N ARG A 145 -1.17 -23.90 7.60
CA ARG A 145 -2.30 -23.14 7.04
C ARG A 145 -2.43 -23.40 5.55
N GLY A 146 -3.64 -23.26 5.02
CA GLY A 146 -3.95 -23.42 3.61
C GLY A 146 -4.53 -22.15 2.99
N LEU A 147 -4.41 -22.00 1.68
CA LEU A 147 -5.05 -20.92 0.93
C LEU A 147 -6.50 -21.29 0.61
N ARG A 148 -7.41 -20.31 0.67
CA ARG A 148 -8.79 -20.47 0.20
C ARG A 148 -8.87 -19.91 -1.22
N ASN A 149 -9.15 -20.76 -2.21
CA ASN A 149 -9.16 -20.36 -3.63
C ASN A 149 -7.88 -19.62 -4.05
N ASN A 150 -6.71 -20.10 -3.60
CA ASN A 150 -5.39 -19.49 -3.82
C ASN A 150 -5.21 -18.08 -3.22
N ARG A 151 -6.10 -17.61 -2.35
CA ARG A 151 -6.04 -16.30 -1.69
C ARG A 151 -5.76 -16.47 -0.19
N ALA A 152 -5.05 -15.51 0.38
CA ALA A 152 -4.65 -15.49 1.78
C ALA A 152 -5.55 -14.55 2.58
N THR A 153 -5.64 -14.75 3.89
CA THR A 153 -6.32 -13.78 4.76
C THR A 153 -5.43 -12.58 5.06
N ALA A 154 -6.01 -11.43 5.38
CA ALA A 154 -5.25 -10.25 5.81
C ALA A 154 -4.43 -10.55 7.07
N GLU A 155 -4.99 -11.35 7.98
CA GLU A 155 -4.27 -11.85 9.17
C GLU A 155 -3.03 -12.67 8.80
N ASP A 156 -3.14 -13.59 7.84
CA ASP A 156 -2.01 -14.39 7.38
C ASP A 156 -0.90 -13.50 6.80
N ILE A 157 -1.27 -12.50 6.00
CA ILE A 157 -0.31 -11.55 5.42
C ILE A 157 0.38 -10.71 6.50
N ALA A 158 -0.39 -10.17 7.45
CA ALA A 158 0.14 -9.38 8.55
C ALA A 158 1.10 -10.20 9.44
N GLN A 159 0.78 -11.47 9.72
CA GLN A 159 1.65 -12.37 10.49
C GLN A 159 2.90 -12.78 9.71
N TYR A 160 2.78 -13.01 8.40
CA TYR A 160 3.91 -13.31 7.54
C TYR A 160 4.92 -12.16 7.50
N TYR A 161 4.48 -10.91 7.36
CA TYR A 161 5.40 -9.77 7.31
C TYR A 161 6.13 -9.51 8.63
N GLN A 162 5.44 -9.66 9.76
CA GLN A 162 6.10 -9.61 11.08
C GLN A 162 7.15 -10.72 11.21
N TYR A 163 6.78 -11.94 10.82
CA TYR A 163 7.67 -13.09 10.86
C TYR A 163 8.86 -12.92 9.91
N TYR A 164 8.66 -12.34 8.72
CA TYR A 164 9.73 -12.07 7.77
C TYR A 164 10.77 -11.12 8.36
N VAL A 165 10.33 -9.99 8.94
CA VAL A 165 11.22 -9.02 9.60
C VAL A 165 12.03 -9.66 10.74
N MET A 166 11.41 -10.53 11.53
CA MET A 166 12.10 -11.30 12.58
C MET A 166 13.09 -12.30 12.00
N LYS A 167 12.64 -13.14 11.06
CA LYS A 167 13.44 -14.23 10.47
C LYS A 167 14.67 -13.73 9.73
N LYS A 168 14.59 -12.56 9.09
CA LYS A 168 15.71 -11.91 8.39
C LYS A 168 16.53 -10.96 9.28
N GLY A 169 16.29 -10.94 10.59
CA GLY A 169 17.07 -10.13 11.54
C GLY A 169 16.95 -8.61 11.33
N LEU A 170 15.86 -8.14 10.71
CA LEU A 170 15.69 -6.73 10.33
C LEU A 170 15.16 -5.86 11.48
N GLN A 171 14.66 -6.48 12.57
CA GLN A 171 13.96 -5.82 13.67
C GLN A 171 14.70 -4.61 14.25
N LYS A 172 16.04 -4.66 14.30
CA LYS A 172 16.89 -3.56 14.81
C LYS A 172 16.66 -2.24 14.07
N ASN A 173 16.30 -2.30 12.78
CA ASN A 173 16.05 -1.15 11.92
C ASN A 173 14.62 -0.60 12.05
N PHE A 174 13.70 -1.30 12.72
CA PHE A 174 12.30 -0.89 12.83
C PHE A 174 12.02 -0.19 14.15
N ARG A 175 11.29 0.93 14.08
CA ARG A 175 10.72 1.64 15.23
C ARG A 175 9.22 1.77 15.02
N CYS A 176 8.51 0.76 15.50
CA CYS A 176 7.05 0.69 15.46
C CYS A 176 6.43 1.63 16.52
N GLY A 177 5.15 1.98 16.35
CA GLY A 177 4.47 2.93 17.25
C GLY A 177 4.83 4.39 16.99
N THR A 178 5.45 4.71 15.86
CA THR A 178 5.88 6.07 15.50
C THR A 178 4.86 6.77 14.61
N VAL A 179 4.63 8.06 14.88
CA VAL A 179 3.84 8.96 14.03
C VAL A 179 4.73 10.12 13.62
N VAL A 180 5.01 10.24 12.33
CA VAL A 180 5.70 11.40 11.77
C VAL A 180 4.71 12.54 11.59
N THR A 181 5.12 13.75 11.97
CA THR A 181 4.33 14.98 11.93
C THR A 181 4.93 16.05 11.03
N SER A 182 6.23 16.01 10.75
CA SER A 182 6.87 16.93 9.81
C SER A 182 8.07 16.29 9.13
N VAL A 183 8.24 16.56 7.84
CA VAL A 183 9.45 16.31 7.06
C VAL A 183 9.77 17.59 6.29
N ARG A 184 10.95 18.15 6.49
CA ARG A 184 11.40 19.37 5.79
C ARG A 184 12.90 19.35 5.57
N LYS A 185 13.37 20.02 4.53
CA LYS A 185 14.79 20.32 4.37
C LYS A 185 15.22 21.43 5.32
N VAL A 186 16.40 21.26 5.90
CA VAL A 186 17.06 22.25 6.75
C VAL A 186 18.54 22.32 6.39
N SER A 187 19.13 23.51 6.48
CA SER A 187 20.59 23.66 6.35
C SER A 187 21.27 23.01 7.54
N ALA A 188 22.35 22.24 7.30
CA ALA A 188 23.15 21.65 8.37
C ALA A 188 23.67 22.68 9.40
N GLU A 189 23.86 23.94 8.99
CA GLU A 189 24.29 25.03 9.86
C GLU A 189 23.22 25.46 10.87
N SER A 190 21.95 25.21 10.56
CA SER A 190 20.80 25.56 11.41
C SER A 190 20.47 24.51 12.47
N ILE A 191 21.18 23.37 12.46
CA ILE A 191 21.00 22.29 13.42
C ILE A 191 21.63 22.69 14.76
N SER A 192 20.91 22.44 15.87
CA SER A 192 21.41 22.77 17.22
C SER A 192 22.78 22.16 17.52
N THR A 193 23.61 22.87 18.28
CA THR A 193 24.98 22.46 18.66
C THR A 193 25.04 21.12 19.40
N HIS A 194 23.98 20.72 20.11
CA HIS A 194 23.88 19.39 20.72
C HIS A 194 23.70 18.27 19.69
N ALA A 195 22.84 18.46 18.69
CA ALA A 195 22.68 17.51 17.60
C ALA A 195 23.92 17.46 16.68
N GLN A 196 24.65 18.59 16.53
CA GLN A 196 25.94 18.61 15.85
C GLN A 196 27.01 17.77 16.58
N LYS A 197 26.99 17.72 17.92
CA LYS A 197 27.91 16.87 18.71
C LYS A 197 27.61 15.38 18.58
N ASP A 198 26.34 14.96 18.63
CA ASP A 198 25.95 13.56 18.38
C ASP A 198 26.28 13.09 16.95
N LEU A 199 26.25 14.02 15.98
CA LEU A 199 26.68 13.80 14.61
C LEU A 199 28.20 13.69 14.45
N GLN A 200 28.99 14.36 15.32
CA GLN A 200 30.46 14.33 15.31
C GLN A 200 31.06 13.20 16.16
N GLU A 201 30.44 12.79 17.27
CA GLU A 201 30.99 11.76 18.17
C GLU A 201 30.78 10.31 17.66
N ASN A 202 29.84 10.08 16.74
CA ASN A 202 29.62 8.78 16.07
C ASN A 202 30.48 8.62 14.77
N SER A 203 31.57 9.37 14.63
CA SER A 203 32.38 9.39 13.39
C SER A 203 33.37 8.21 13.28
N ASP A 204 32.83 6.99 13.17
CA ASP A 204 33.34 6.01 12.18
C ASP A 204 32.57 6.14 10.84
N SER A 205 31.78 7.21 10.73
CA SER A 205 30.78 7.40 9.70
C SER A 205 31.28 8.33 8.60
N LEU A 206 30.89 7.99 7.37
CA LEU A 206 31.16 8.60 6.05
C LEU A 206 30.89 10.12 5.90
N TRP A 207 30.69 10.86 6.99
CA TRP A 207 30.39 12.29 7.01
C TRP A 207 31.67 13.13 6.94
N ASN A 208 32.12 13.43 5.73
CA ASN A 208 33.03 14.57 5.57
C ASN A 208 32.20 15.86 5.59
N PHE A 209 32.02 16.47 6.76
CA PHE A 209 31.39 17.78 6.99
C PHE A 209 32.14 18.99 6.35
N ASN A 210 32.97 18.75 5.34
CA ASN A 210 33.83 19.78 4.74
C ASN A 210 33.18 20.55 3.58
N GLU A 211 31.93 20.26 3.20
CA GLU A 211 31.20 21.05 2.20
C GLU A 211 30.15 21.96 2.87
N LYS A 212 30.36 23.27 2.71
CA LYS A 212 29.70 24.41 3.38
C LYS A 212 28.22 24.63 3.06
N SER A 213 27.49 23.64 2.55
CA SER A 213 26.09 23.82 2.17
C SER A 213 25.35 22.49 1.94
N MET A 214 25.39 21.60 2.93
CA MET A 214 24.60 20.36 2.88
C MET A 214 23.22 20.59 3.51
N GLU A 215 22.17 20.49 2.70
CA GLU A 215 20.79 20.40 3.18
C GLU A 215 20.50 18.95 3.59
N VAL A 216 19.88 18.76 4.76
CA VAL A 216 19.41 17.46 5.25
C VAL A 216 17.93 17.53 5.56
N PHE A 217 17.26 16.37 5.56
CA PHE A 217 15.89 16.28 6.02
C PHE A 217 15.85 16.21 7.54
N GLN A 218 15.02 17.05 8.14
CA GLN A 218 14.57 16.91 9.52
C GLN A 218 13.21 16.21 9.53
N VAL A 219 13.13 15.08 10.21
CA VAL A 219 11.93 14.25 10.39
C VAL A 219 11.50 14.33 11.84
N ASP A 220 10.42 15.05 12.10
CA ASP A 220 9.85 15.21 13.44
C ASP A 220 8.63 14.32 13.63
N GLY A 221 8.43 13.84 14.84
CA GLY A 221 7.28 13.01 15.17
C GLY A 221 7.19 12.70 16.65
N PHE A 222 6.40 11.68 16.97
CA PHE A 222 6.33 11.15 18.32
C PHE A 222 6.18 9.62 18.33
N PHE A 223 6.71 9.01 19.39
CA PHE A 223 6.44 7.63 19.76
C PHE A 223 5.16 7.58 20.59
N LYS A 224 4.28 6.61 20.31
CA LYS A 224 3.15 6.27 21.18
C LYS A 224 3.59 5.15 22.12
N THR A 225 3.64 5.44 23.41
CA THR A 225 3.90 4.39 24.41
C THR A 225 2.66 3.51 24.58
N LEU A 226 2.83 2.33 25.19
CA LEU A 226 1.71 1.43 25.53
C LEU A 226 0.68 2.10 26.44
N LYS A 227 1.08 3.13 27.19
CA LYS A 227 0.21 3.91 28.09
C LYS A 227 -0.51 5.05 27.37
N GLY A 228 -0.21 5.28 26.09
CA GLY A 228 -0.78 6.35 25.28
C GLY A 228 -0.01 7.68 25.37
N ASP A 229 1.08 7.74 26.15
CA ASP A 229 1.95 8.91 26.21
C ASP A 229 2.63 9.14 24.86
N LYS A 230 2.91 10.42 24.57
CA LYS A 230 3.58 10.84 23.34
C LYS A 230 4.96 11.36 23.67
N GLU A 231 5.99 10.64 23.23
CA GLU A 231 7.38 11.08 23.37
C GLU A 231 7.86 11.66 22.04
N PRO A 232 8.17 12.96 21.96
CA PRO A 232 8.59 13.59 20.71
C PRO A 232 9.99 13.13 20.28
N PHE A 233 10.23 13.12 18.98
CA PHE A 233 11.55 12.88 18.40
C PHE A 233 11.82 13.82 17.23
N SER A 234 13.11 13.98 16.94
CA SER A 234 13.61 14.64 15.73
C SER A 234 14.78 13.81 15.19
N ILE A 235 14.74 13.46 13.91
CA ILE A 235 15.77 12.68 13.22
C ILE A 235 16.26 13.47 12.01
N TYR A 236 17.57 13.52 11.83
CA TYR A 236 18.20 14.13 10.66
C TYR A 236 18.71 13.05 9.71
N ALA A 237 18.43 13.19 8.42
CA ALA A 237 18.85 12.23 7.41
C ALA A 237 19.09 12.91 6.06
N GLU A 238 20.11 12.46 5.33
CA GLU A 238 20.34 12.90 3.94
C GLU A 238 19.25 12.42 2.99
N ASN A 239 18.73 11.22 3.25
CA ASN A 239 17.78 10.54 2.39
C ASN A 239 16.55 10.09 3.18
N VAL A 240 15.37 10.40 2.65
CA VAL A 240 14.06 10.01 3.19
C VAL A 240 13.29 9.23 2.14
N VAL A 241 12.65 8.13 2.54
CA VAL A 241 11.84 7.29 1.65
C VAL A 241 10.39 7.29 2.11
N LEU A 242 9.47 7.78 1.27
CA LEU A 242 8.04 7.79 1.49
C LEU A 242 7.44 6.43 1.10
N ALA A 243 7.04 5.64 2.09
CA ALA A 243 6.46 4.31 1.91
C ALA A 243 5.14 4.14 2.71
N THR A 244 4.37 5.22 2.85
CA THR A 244 3.22 5.28 3.76
C THR A 244 1.97 4.57 3.23
N GLY A 245 1.94 4.22 1.94
CA GLY A 245 0.76 3.62 1.32
C GLY A 245 -0.40 4.62 1.22
N THR A 246 -1.63 4.10 1.15
CA THR A 246 -2.81 4.88 0.71
C THR A 246 -4.06 4.63 1.54
N TYR A 247 -3.93 3.83 2.59
CA TYR A 247 -5.03 3.43 3.46
C TYR A 247 -5.25 4.41 4.64
N ASP A 248 -4.63 5.60 4.60
CA ASP A 248 -4.61 6.52 5.74
C ASP A 248 -5.85 7.41 5.85
N ARG A 249 -6.34 7.97 4.73
CA ARG A 249 -7.44 8.94 4.74
C ARG A 249 -8.60 8.45 3.88
N PRO A 250 -9.77 8.15 4.45
CA PRO A 250 -10.94 7.82 3.65
C PRO A 250 -11.33 9.02 2.78
N THR A 251 -11.89 8.74 1.61
CA THR A 251 -12.49 9.76 0.74
C THR A 251 -13.83 10.18 1.31
N TRP A 252 -14.02 11.49 1.44
CA TRP A 252 -15.27 12.10 1.89
C TRP A 252 -16.13 12.48 0.67
N LEU A 253 -17.45 12.36 0.81
CA LEU A 253 -18.41 12.83 -0.18
C LEU A 253 -18.48 14.36 -0.22
N GLY A 254 -18.17 15.03 0.90
CA GLY A 254 -18.22 16.48 1.03
C GLY A 254 -19.64 17.01 1.22
N VAL A 255 -20.54 16.19 1.78
CA VAL A 255 -21.96 16.51 1.91
C VAL A 255 -22.34 16.84 3.36
N LYS A 256 -23.42 17.60 3.53
CA LYS A 256 -23.89 18.02 4.86
C LYS A 256 -24.21 16.80 5.74
N GLY A 257 -23.65 16.77 6.95
CA GLY A 257 -23.91 15.73 7.94
C GLY A 257 -23.05 14.47 7.81
N GLU A 258 -22.10 14.42 6.88
CA GLU A 258 -21.19 13.27 6.76
C GLU A 258 -20.30 13.06 8.01
N ASN A 259 -20.17 14.07 8.87
CA ASN A 259 -19.46 14.00 10.15
C ASN A 259 -20.34 13.53 11.34
N LEU A 260 -21.59 13.14 11.10
CA LEU A 260 -22.47 12.61 12.15
C LEU A 260 -21.98 11.23 12.63
N SER A 261 -22.19 10.92 13.92
CA SER A 261 -21.60 9.75 14.58
C SER A 261 -22.07 8.38 14.07
N TYR A 262 -23.13 8.32 13.27
CA TYR A 262 -23.63 7.09 12.65
C TYR A 262 -23.12 6.91 11.20
N VAL A 263 -22.34 7.87 10.70
CA VAL A 263 -21.70 7.85 9.38
C VAL A 263 -20.23 7.46 9.58
N HIS A 264 -19.82 6.37 8.94
CA HIS A 264 -18.48 5.82 9.08
C HIS A 264 -17.86 5.58 7.70
N HIS A 265 -16.53 5.50 7.65
CA HIS A 265 -15.78 5.29 6.39
C HIS A 265 -14.97 3.99 6.39
N GLN A 266 -15.27 3.08 7.32
CA GLN A 266 -14.56 1.80 7.47
C GLN A 266 -15.57 0.69 7.72
N LEU A 267 -15.29 -0.49 7.15
CA LEU A 267 -16.13 -1.68 7.36
C LEU A 267 -16.11 -2.17 8.81
N SER A 268 -14.98 -2.00 9.51
CA SER A 268 -14.82 -2.35 10.93
C SER A 268 -15.91 -1.76 11.83
N ALA A 269 -16.44 -0.58 11.49
CA ALA A 269 -17.53 0.03 12.24
C ALA A 269 -18.82 -0.80 12.19
N LEU A 270 -19.12 -1.45 11.06
CA LEU A 270 -20.29 -2.31 10.92
C LEU A 270 -20.07 -3.64 11.63
N GLU A 271 -18.88 -4.22 11.51
CA GLU A 271 -18.50 -5.44 12.23
C GLU A 271 -18.64 -5.24 13.75
N GLU A 272 -18.12 -4.13 14.28
CA GLU A 272 -18.26 -3.76 15.69
C GLU A 272 -19.71 -3.51 16.08
N ALA A 273 -20.49 -2.82 15.24
CA ALA A 273 -21.90 -2.56 15.49
C ALA A 273 -22.72 -3.86 15.59
N VAL A 274 -22.41 -4.85 14.75
CA VAL A 274 -23.04 -6.18 14.78
C VAL A 274 -22.58 -6.96 16.01
N LYS A 275 -21.27 -6.97 16.30
CA LYS A 275 -20.70 -7.65 17.48
C LYS A 275 -21.31 -7.13 18.79
N ASN A 276 -21.58 -5.82 18.86
CA ASN A 276 -22.20 -5.17 20.01
C ASN A 276 -23.74 -5.23 20.00
N ASN A 277 -24.35 -5.97 19.05
CA ASN A 277 -25.80 -6.10 18.86
C ASN A 277 -26.55 -4.76 18.67
N SER A 278 -25.86 -3.72 18.19
CA SER A 278 -26.44 -2.39 17.92
C SER A 278 -27.11 -2.30 16.55
N ILE A 279 -26.77 -3.21 15.64
CA ILE A 279 -27.38 -3.41 14.32
C ILE A 279 -27.68 -4.89 14.15
N GLY A 280 -28.84 -5.21 13.59
CA GLY A 280 -29.25 -6.57 13.30
C GLY A 280 -30.44 -6.63 12.33
N ILE A 281 -31.05 -7.81 12.23
CA ILE A 281 -32.10 -8.13 11.24
C ILE A 281 -33.31 -7.19 11.35
N MET A 282 -33.67 -6.77 12.56
CA MET A 282 -34.84 -5.92 12.83
C MET A 282 -34.53 -4.42 12.81
N SER A 283 -33.29 -4.03 12.47
CA SER A 283 -32.90 -2.62 12.42
C SER A 283 -33.40 -1.92 11.15
N ASP A 284 -33.50 -0.59 11.20
CA ASP A 284 -33.57 0.20 9.96
C ASP A 284 -32.35 -0.16 9.06
N PRO A 285 -32.46 -0.05 7.73
CA PRO A 285 -31.39 -0.48 6.84
C PRO A 285 -30.05 0.23 7.07
N VAL A 286 -28.95 -0.50 6.85
CA VAL A 286 -27.61 0.08 6.74
C VAL A 286 -27.44 0.64 5.34
N LEU A 287 -27.04 1.91 5.25
CA LEU A 287 -26.69 2.53 3.98
C LEU A 287 -25.23 2.24 3.64
N ILE A 288 -24.98 1.68 2.47
CA ILE A 288 -23.63 1.45 1.93
C ILE A 288 -23.45 2.31 0.68
N VAL A 289 -22.48 3.23 0.72
CA VAL A 289 -22.20 4.18 -0.38
C VAL A 289 -20.88 3.83 -1.05
N GLY A 290 -20.94 3.60 -2.37
CA GLY A 290 -19.77 3.27 -3.19
C GLY A 290 -19.92 1.92 -3.87
N ALA A 291 -19.19 1.71 -4.96
CA ALA A 291 -19.23 0.47 -5.74
C ALA A 291 -17.82 -0.11 -5.99
N GLY A 292 -16.95 0.07 -5.00
CA GLY A 292 -15.63 -0.57 -4.93
C GLY A 292 -15.69 -1.89 -4.17
N LEU A 293 -14.53 -2.53 -4.02
CA LEU A 293 -14.42 -3.85 -3.39
C LEU A 293 -14.73 -3.80 -1.88
N THR A 294 -14.26 -2.77 -1.17
CA THR A 294 -14.61 -2.59 0.24
C THR A 294 -16.13 -2.43 0.46
N ALA A 295 -16.84 -1.77 -0.46
CA ALA A 295 -18.29 -1.69 -0.41
C ALA A 295 -18.94 -3.04 -0.68
N ALA A 296 -18.37 -3.84 -1.58
CA ALA A 296 -18.82 -5.21 -1.83
C ALA A 296 -18.65 -6.12 -0.60
N ASP A 297 -17.51 -6.03 0.08
CA ASP A 297 -17.25 -6.76 1.33
C ASP A 297 -18.27 -6.37 2.41
N ALA A 298 -18.58 -5.08 2.53
CA ALA A 298 -19.62 -4.60 3.44
C ALA A 298 -21.01 -5.17 3.13
N ILE A 299 -21.36 -5.25 1.85
CA ILE A 299 -22.62 -5.85 1.40
C ILE A 299 -22.65 -7.35 1.70
N LEU A 300 -21.56 -8.06 1.42
CA LEU A 300 -21.44 -9.50 1.69
C LEU A 300 -21.57 -9.79 3.19
N PHE A 301 -20.90 -9.00 4.03
CA PHE A 301 -20.98 -9.09 5.49
C PHE A 301 -22.41 -8.84 5.99
N ALA A 302 -23.02 -7.72 5.60
CA ALA A 302 -24.39 -7.38 5.98
C ALA A 302 -25.40 -8.45 5.54
N HIS A 303 -25.25 -8.96 4.30
CA HIS A 303 -26.08 -10.03 3.75
C HIS A 303 -25.91 -11.34 4.54
N HIS A 304 -24.69 -11.71 4.94
CA HIS A 304 -24.46 -12.90 5.76
C HIS A 304 -25.14 -12.81 7.13
N CYS A 305 -25.24 -11.61 7.69
CA CYS A 305 -25.94 -11.34 8.95
C CYS A 305 -27.45 -11.07 8.79
N ASN A 306 -28.00 -11.18 7.58
CA ASN A 306 -29.39 -10.82 7.24
C ASN A 306 -29.78 -9.39 7.65
N ILE A 307 -28.83 -8.45 7.56
CA ILE A 307 -29.06 -7.03 7.88
C ILE A 307 -29.64 -6.34 6.64
N PRO A 308 -30.71 -5.56 6.76
CA PRO A 308 -31.25 -4.80 5.63
C PRO A 308 -30.26 -3.78 5.09
N VAL A 309 -30.07 -3.71 3.77
CA VAL A 309 -29.10 -2.85 3.10
C VAL A 309 -29.77 -1.96 2.07
N ILE A 310 -29.41 -0.68 2.09
CA ILE A 310 -29.59 0.26 0.97
C ILE A 310 -28.21 0.50 0.36
N HIS A 311 -27.99 0.07 -0.89
CA HIS A 311 -26.73 0.23 -1.60
C HIS A 311 -26.82 1.33 -2.64
N VAL A 312 -26.05 2.40 -2.45
CA VAL A 312 -26.05 3.61 -3.28
C VAL A 312 -24.72 3.79 -3.99
N PHE A 313 -24.76 4.03 -5.29
CA PHE A 313 -23.55 4.27 -6.07
C PHE A 313 -23.82 5.12 -7.31
N ARG A 314 -22.81 5.93 -7.67
CA ARG A 314 -22.94 6.96 -8.71
C ARG A 314 -22.95 6.41 -10.14
N ARG A 315 -22.37 5.21 -10.33
CA ARG A 315 -22.24 4.60 -11.66
C ARG A 315 -23.45 3.76 -11.98
N ARG A 316 -23.71 3.57 -13.27
CA ARG A 316 -24.65 2.57 -13.76
C ARG A 316 -24.06 1.17 -13.60
N VAL A 317 -24.90 0.15 -13.40
CA VAL A 317 -24.43 -1.23 -13.17
C VAL A 317 -23.68 -1.81 -14.39
N SER A 318 -24.07 -1.38 -15.60
CA SER A 318 -23.45 -1.77 -16.86
C SER A 318 -22.23 -0.93 -17.26
N ASP A 319 -21.70 -0.10 -16.36
CA ASP A 319 -20.52 0.72 -16.62
C ASP A 319 -19.26 -0.18 -16.74
N PRO A 320 -18.53 -0.18 -17.88
CA PRO A 320 -17.31 -0.98 -18.02
C PRO A 320 -16.21 -0.64 -17.00
N GLY A 321 -16.21 0.60 -16.49
CA GLY A 321 -15.29 1.06 -15.47
C GLY A 321 -15.61 0.52 -14.06
N LEU A 322 -16.78 -0.07 -13.86
CA LEU A 322 -17.17 -0.68 -12.59
C LEU A 322 -16.36 -1.95 -12.34
N ILE A 323 -15.77 -2.09 -11.15
CA ILE A 323 -14.84 -3.18 -10.85
C ILE A 323 -15.44 -4.57 -11.07
N PHE A 324 -16.74 -4.72 -10.81
CA PHE A 324 -17.48 -5.97 -11.02
C PHE A 324 -17.57 -6.41 -12.48
N ASN A 325 -17.42 -5.50 -13.43
CA ASN A 325 -17.38 -5.79 -14.87
C ASN A 325 -15.97 -6.12 -15.38
N GLN A 326 -14.94 -6.00 -14.51
CA GLN A 326 -13.54 -6.26 -14.85
C GLN A 326 -12.99 -7.53 -14.20
N LEU A 327 -13.65 -8.02 -13.13
CA LEU A 327 -13.23 -9.19 -12.41
C LEU A 327 -13.72 -10.48 -13.10
N PRO A 328 -12.88 -11.51 -13.26
CA PRO A 328 -13.32 -12.81 -13.77
C PRO A 328 -14.23 -13.55 -12.77
N LYS A 329 -15.40 -14.02 -13.24
CA LYS A 329 -16.40 -14.73 -12.41
C LYS A 329 -15.86 -15.96 -11.69
N MET A 330 -15.04 -16.76 -12.36
CA MET A 330 -14.48 -17.98 -11.77
C MET A 330 -13.54 -17.70 -10.60
N MET A 331 -12.83 -16.56 -10.62
CA MET A 331 -11.87 -16.20 -9.58
C MET A 331 -12.54 -15.47 -8.40
N TYR A 332 -13.63 -14.73 -8.69
CA TYR A 332 -14.30 -13.85 -7.74
C TYR A 332 -15.83 -14.05 -7.72
N PRO A 333 -16.32 -15.26 -7.42
CA PRO A 333 -17.75 -15.55 -7.43
C PRO A 333 -18.54 -14.70 -6.42
N GLU A 334 -17.94 -14.36 -5.28
CA GLU A 334 -18.57 -13.54 -4.24
C GLU A 334 -18.86 -12.11 -4.72
N TYR A 335 -17.95 -11.47 -5.44
CA TYR A 335 -18.19 -10.12 -5.98
C TYR A 335 -19.18 -10.15 -7.16
N HIS A 336 -19.27 -11.27 -7.88
CA HIS A 336 -20.32 -11.47 -8.88
C HIS A 336 -21.70 -11.64 -8.25
N LYS A 337 -21.77 -12.20 -7.02
CA LYS A 337 -23.03 -12.23 -6.27
C LYS A 337 -23.50 -10.81 -5.94
N VAL A 338 -22.61 -9.94 -5.45
CA VAL A 338 -22.94 -8.52 -5.23
C VAL A 338 -23.38 -7.85 -6.53
N HIS A 339 -22.67 -8.08 -7.63
CA HIS A 339 -23.04 -7.54 -8.94
C HIS A 339 -24.42 -8.03 -9.42
N GLN A 340 -24.75 -9.29 -9.17
CA GLN A 340 -26.07 -9.85 -9.45
C GLN A 340 -27.15 -9.15 -8.61
N MET A 341 -26.92 -8.96 -7.31
CA MET A 341 -27.81 -8.21 -6.43
C MET A 341 -28.02 -6.77 -6.94
N MET A 342 -26.95 -6.11 -7.38
CA MET A 342 -27.04 -4.75 -7.96
C MET A 342 -27.96 -4.68 -9.18
N LYS A 343 -28.03 -5.74 -10.00
CA LYS A 343 -28.87 -5.82 -11.21
C LYS A 343 -30.31 -6.21 -10.92
N GLU A 344 -30.49 -7.25 -10.12
CA GLU A 344 -31.78 -7.94 -9.97
C GLU A 344 -32.67 -7.31 -8.89
N GLN A 345 -32.11 -6.46 -8.00
CA GLN A 345 -32.83 -5.87 -6.87
C GLN A 345 -32.87 -4.34 -6.92
N SER A 346 -33.39 -3.78 -8.01
CA SER A 346 -33.58 -2.32 -8.14
C SER A 346 -34.72 -1.84 -7.23
N ALA A 347 -34.64 -0.63 -6.70
CA ALA A 347 -35.76 -0.03 -5.95
C ALA A 347 -37.09 0.04 -6.73
N ALA A 348 -37.05 -0.09 -8.07
CA ALA A 348 -38.23 -0.12 -8.92
C ALA A 348 -38.85 -1.52 -9.12
N CYS A 349 -38.12 -2.61 -8.81
CA CYS A 349 -38.58 -3.98 -9.05
C CYS A 349 -38.28 -4.87 -7.83
N ALA A 350 -39.29 -5.55 -7.29
CA ALA A 350 -39.07 -6.57 -6.27
C ALA A 350 -38.33 -7.75 -6.90
N GLY A 351 -37.04 -7.88 -6.59
CA GLY A 351 -36.22 -9.00 -7.00
C GLY A 351 -36.10 -10.07 -5.90
N PRO A 352 -35.26 -11.10 -6.13
CA PRO A 352 -35.14 -12.26 -5.25
C PRO A 352 -34.34 -12.00 -3.95
N TYR A 353 -33.72 -10.83 -3.80
CA TYR A 353 -32.88 -10.48 -2.66
C TYR A 353 -33.67 -9.69 -1.62
N GLU A 354 -34.40 -10.41 -0.79
CA GLU A 354 -35.03 -9.85 0.40
C GLU A 354 -33.97 -9.11 1.25
N CYS A 355 -34.34 -7.97 1.84
CA CYS A 355 -33.45 -7.14 2.65
C CYS A 355 -32.31 -6.41 1.89
N TYR A 356 -32.31 -6.34 0.56
CA TYR A 356 -31.36 -5.50 -0.18
C TYR A 356 -32.08 -4.56 -1.15
N VAL A 357 -31.58 -3.33 -1.30
CA VAL A 357 -32.10 -2.33 -2.26
C VAL A 357 -30.94 -1.70 -3.02
N SER A 358 -30.92 -1.86 -4.34
CA SER A 358 -29.94 -1.24 -5.24
C SER A 358 -30.42 0.12 -5.74
N LEU A 359 -29.59 1.15 -5.59
CA LEU A 359 -29.79 2.52 -6.06
C LEU A 359 -28.62 2.94 -6.98
N PRO A 360 -28.57 2.43 -8.23
CA PRO A 360 -27.58 2.84 -9.23
C PRO A 360 -27.83 4.27 -9.71
N GLU A 361 -26.77 4.99 -10.09
CA GLU A 361 -26.85 6.38 -10.57
C GLU A 361 -27.49 7.34 -9.54
N HIS A 362 -27.34 7.04 -8.25
CA HIS A 362 -27.79 7.89 -7.16
C HIS A 362 -26.63 8.54 -6.41
N HIS A 363 -26.86 9.76 -5.93
CA HIS A 363 -25.93 10.54 -5.12
C HIS A 363 -26.54 10.81 -3.74
N VAL A 364 -25.74 10.70 -2.69
CA VAL A 364 -26.15 11.19 -1.37
C VAL A 364 -26.01 12.71 -1.38
N LEU A 365 -27.07 13.44 -1.00
CA LEU A 365 -27.06 14.90 -0.87
C LEU A 365 -26.82 15.35 0.57
N SER A 366 -27.34 14.62 1.56
CA SER A 366 -27.10 14.93 2.98
C SER A 366 -27.47 13.78 3.91
N PHE A 367 -26.89 13.83 5.11
CA PHE A 367 -27.20 12.99 6.26
C PHE A 367 -27.89 13.84 7.34
N GLY A 368 -29.10 13.46 7.73
CA GLY A 368 -29.91 14.14 8.73
C GLY A 368 -29.64 13.66 10.16
N LYS A 369 -29.80 14.53 11.15
CA LYS A 369 -29.66 14.16 12.59
C LYS A 369 -30.70 13.13 13.03
N ASP A 370 -31.83 13.05 12.34
CA ASP A 370 -32.89 12.06 12.53
C ASP A 370 -32.62 10.71 11.82
N LYS A 371 -31.38 10.52 11.35
CA LYS A 371 -30.94 9.38 10.53
C LYS A 371 -31.73 9.20 9.24
N LYS A 372 -32.28 10.30 8.69
CA LYS A 372 -32.78 10.30 7.32
C LYS A 372 -31.70 10.81 6.37
N CYS A 373 -31.43 10.05 5.32
CA CYS A 373 -30.49 10.41 4.27
C CYS A 373 -31.28 10.84 3.03
N ILE A 374 -30.88 11.96 2.43
CA ILE A 374 -31.49 12.47 1.19
C ILE A 374 -30.59 12.04 0.03
N PHE A 375 -31.19 11.45 -0.99
CA PHE A 375 -30.52 11.03 -2.22
C PHE A 375 -31.13 11.74 -3.42
N GLN A 376 -30.36 11.85 -4.48
CA GLN A 376 -30.81 12.33 -5.78
C GLN A 376 -30.47 11.31 -6.86
N ASP A 377 -31.46 10.98 -7.69
CA ASP A 377 -31.26 10.15 -8.88
C ASP A 377 -30.71 10.97 -10.06
N LYS A 378 -30.39 10.31 -11.17
CA LYS A 378 -29.90 10.98 -12.40
C LYS A 378 -30.86 11.98 -13.03
N ASN A 379 -32.16 11.90 -12.72
CA ASN A 379 -33.19 12.79 -13.25
C ASN A 379 -33.45 13.99 -12.32
N GLY A 380 -32.72 14.07 -11.19
CA GLY A 380 -32.86 15.13 -10.20
C GLY A 380 -33.91 14.85 -9.12
N TYR A 381 -34.62 13.71 -9.16
CA TYR A 381 -35.62 13.36 -8.16
C TYR A 381 -34.95 13.05 -6.83
N GLN A 382 -35.47 13.69 -5.78
CA GLN A 382 -34.97 13.51 -4.43
C GLN A 382 -35.84 12.56 -3.63
N LYS A 383 -35.21 11.67 -2.87
CA LYS A 383 -35.90 10.75 -1.97
C LYS A 383 -35.16 10.65 -0.64
N ALA A 384 -35.93 10.57 0.44
CA ALA A 384 -35.39 10.37 1.78
C ALA A 384 -35.57 8.91 2.22
N TYR A 385 -34.53 8.32 2.81
CA TYR A 385 -34.61 7.00 3.45
C TYR A 385 -34.12 7.10 4.88
N LYS A 386 -34.81 6.42 5.79
CA LYS A 386 -34.37 6.24 7.18
C LYS A 386 -33.35 5.10 7.23
N VAL A 387 -32.27 5.29 7.98
CA VAL A 387 -31.17 4.32 8.10
C VAL A 387 -30.79 4.12 9.56
N SER A 388 -30.19 2.97 9.89
CA SER A 388 -29.62 2.73 11.23
C SER A 388 -28.20 3.30 11.35
N MET A 389 -27.43 3.16 10.27
CA MET A 389 -26.02 3.49 10.11
C MET A 389 -25.72 3.77 8.63
N ALA A 390 -24.67 4.54 8.33
CA ALA A 390 -24.17 4.74 6.98
C ALA A 390 -22.66 4.42 6.89
N LEU A 391 -22.27 3.72 5.83
CA LEU A 391 -20.90 3.43 5.46
C LEU A 391 -20.56 4.13 4.14
N VAL A 392 -19.66 5.10 4.17
CA VAL A 392 -19.11 5.78 2.99
C VAL A 392 -17.82 5.09 2.57
N LEU A 393 -17.93 4.14 1.65
CA LEU A 393 -16.83 3.27 1.20
C LEU A 393 -16.43 3.61 -0.23
N THR A 394 -15.97 4.84 -0.43
CA THR A 394 -15.62 5.41 -1.75
C THR A 394 -14.12 5.44 -2.04
N GLY A 395 -13.34 4.66 -1.29
CA GLY A 395 -11.88 4.57 -1.39
C GLY A 395 -11.17 5.48 -0.39
N SER A 396 -9.85 5.53 -0.50
CA SER A 396 -8.95 6.30 0.38
C SER A 396 -7.84 6.98 -0.41
N ASN A 397 -7.19 7.94 0.24
CA ASN A 397 -6.06 8.70 -0.26
C ASN A 397 -4.88 8.60 0.73
N PRO A 398 -3.64 8.77 0.26
CA PRO A 398 -2.49 8.88 1.15
C PRO A 398 -2.62 10.08 2.09
N ASN A 399 -2.06 9.97 3.30
CA ASN A 399 -1.97 11.09 4.23
C ASN A 399 -0.54 11.65 4.23
N LEU A 400 -0.34 12.71 3.46
CA LEU A 400 0.94 13.39 3.33
C LEU A 400 1.00 14.72 4.09
N SER A 401 0.13 14.92 5.09
CA SER A 401 0.06 16.18 5.87
C SER A 401 1.32 16.55 6.66
N PHE A 402 2.27 15.61 6.77
CA PHE A 402 3.59 15.87 7.34
C PHE A 402 4.58 16.50 6.34
N LEU A 403 4.23 16.55 5.05
CA LEU A 403 5.02 17.23 4.02
C LEU A 403 4.50 18.66 3.81
N PRO A 404 5.37 19.60 3.37
CA PRO A 404 4.94 20.89 2.85
C PRO A 404 3.87 20.72 1.76
N ASN A 405 2.84 21.57 1.78
CA ASN A 405 1.72 21.54 0.83
C ASN A 405 1.06 20.16 0.65
N ASN A 406 1.11 19.28 1.67
CA ASN A 406 0.66 17.89 1.57
C ASN A 406 1.31 17.08 0.41
N GLY A 407 2.53 17.46 -0.01
CA GLY A 407 3.24 16.81 -1.10
C GLY A 407 2.68 17.07 -2.50
N ILE A 408 1.81 18.07 -2.67
CA ILE A 408 1.25 18.45 -3.99
C ILE A 408 2.38 18.75 -4.99
N ASP A 409 3.40 19.48 -4.54
CA ASP A 409 4.56 19.86 -5.35
C ASP A 409 5.42 18.67 -5.82
N LEU A 410 5.18 17.47 -5.27
CA LEU A 410 5.88 16.24 -5.64
C LEU A 410 5.10 15.39 -6.65
N ALA A 411 3.86 15.75 -6.97
CA ALA A 411 3.03 14.96 -7.89
C ALA A 411 3.40 15.20 -9.37
N MET A 412 3.03 14.28 -10.26
CA MET A 412 3.22 14.46 -11.72
C MET A 412 2.50 15.72 -12.25
N ASP A 413 1.34 16.03 -11.70
CA ASP A 413 0.61 17.29 -11.88
C ASP A 413 0.58 18.04 -10.55
N SER A 414 1.42 19.08 -10.44
CA SER A 414 1.57 19.91 -9.26
C SER A 414 0.37 20.82 -8.96
N ASP A 415 -0.65 20.86 -9.82
CA ASP A 415 -1.89 21.59 -9.56
C ASP A 415 -2.96 20.71 -8.89
N GLN A 416 -2.71 19.39 -8.79
CA GLN A 416 -3.65 18.42 -8.25
C GLN A 416 -3.09 17.67 -7.03
N PRO A 417 -3.94 17.27 -6.08
CA PRO A 417 -3.51 16.43 -4.96
C PRO A 417 -2.88 15.12 -5.41
N VAL A 418 -1.91 14.62 -4.63
CA VAL A 418 -1.32 13.29 -4.84
C VAL A 418 -2.42 12.22 -4.83
N ASN A 419 -2.52 11.48 -5.93
CA ASN A 419 -3.42 10.37 -6.09
C ASN A 419 -2.69 9.13 -6.68
N PRO A 420 -2.61 8.02 -5.95
CA PRO A 420 -1.89 6.79 -6.35
C PRO A 420 -2.22 6.20 -7.73
N LYS A 421 -3.39 6.52 -8.29
CA LYS A 421 -3.86 5.98 -9.57
C LYS A 421 -3.90 7.00 -10.70
N ARG A 422 -4.01 8.28 -10.37
CA ARG A 422 -4.27 9.36 -11.35
C ARG A 422 -3.19 10.42 -11.36
N ASN A 423 -2.55 10.65 -10.21
CA ASN A 423 -1.54 11.67 -10.01
C ASN A 423 -0.53 11.22 -8.94
N PRO A 424 0.19 10.09 -9.13
CA PRO A 424 1.24 9.66 -8.21
C PRO A 424 2.33 10.73 -8.04
N ILE A 425 3.19 10.53 -7.03
CA ILE A 425 4.44 11.27 -6.89
C ILE A 425 5.30 11.01 -8.12
N ASP A 426 5.84 12.07 -8.70
CA ASP A 426 6.73 12.01 -9.84
C ASP A 426 8.12 11.54 -9.39
N VAL A 427 8.53 10.39 -9.92
CA VAL A 427 9.80 9.75 -9.57
C VAL A 427 10.54 9.34 -10.84
N ASP A 428 11.86 9.35 -10.77
CA ASP A 428 12.67 8.73 -11.80
C ASP A 428 12.39 7.21 -11.87
N PRO A 429 12.13 6.64 -13.06
CA PRO A 429 11.64 5.27 -13.19
C PRO A 429 12.66 4.18 -12.80
N PHE A 430 13.94 4.52 -12.71
CA PHE A 430 15.03 3.55 -12.43
C PHE A 430 15.68 3.72 -11.05
N THR A 431 15.46 4.86 -10.40
CA THR A 431 15.98 5.16 -9.05
C THR A 431 14.88 5.38 -8.01
N TYR A 432 13.65 5.71 -8.45
CA TYR A 432 12.52 6.09 -7.61
C TYR A 432 12.76 7.33 -6.72
N GLU A 433 13.80 8.11 -7.05
CA GLU A 433 14.05 9.43 -6.46
C GLU A 433 13.01 10.43 -7.01
N CYS A 434 12.46 11.28 -6.14
CA CYS A 434 11.50 12.29 -6.54
C CYS A 434 12.19 13.29 -7.47
N THR A 435 11.59 13.56 -8.63
CA THR A 435 12.18 14.44 -9.66
C THR A 435 12.34 15.88 -9.16
N GLN A 436 11.46 16.30 -8.26
CA GLN A 436 11.42 17.66 -7.70
C GLN A 436 12.27 17.82 -6.44
N GLU A 437 12.70 16.74 -5.79
CA GLU A 437 13.34 16.82 -4.48
C GLU A 437 14.44 15.77 -4.27
N LYS A 438 15.70 16.18 -4.47
CA LYS A 438 16.87 15.31 -4.30
C LYS A 438 16.97 14.78 -2.88
N GLY A 439 17.23 13.48 -2.76
CA GLY A 439 17.31 12.73 -1.50
C GLY A 439 15.94 12.29 -0.97
N LEU A 440 14.83 12.72 -1.57
CA LEU A 440 13.50 12.20 -1.26
C LEU A 440 13.14 11.12 -2.28
N TYR A 441 12.68 9.98 -1.80
CA TYR A 441 12.23 8.86 -2.63
C TYR A 441 10.77 8.54 -2.30
N ALA A 442 10.02 7.98 -3.25
CA ALA A 442 8.67 7.49 -3.01
C ALA A 442 8.53 6.04 -3.46
N LEU A 443 7.79 5.23 -2.72
CA LEU A 443 7.63 3.79 -2.97
C LEU A 443 6.17 3.35 -2.92
N GLY A 444 5.93 2.21 -3.57
CA GLY A 444 4.63 1.55 -3.55
C GLY A 444 3.58 2.43 -4.22
N PRO A 445 2.35 2.47 -3.69
CA PRO A 445 1.28 3.17 -4.38
C PRO A 445 1.50 4.68 -4.53
N LEU A 446 2.35 5.30 -3.71
CA LEU A 446 2.70 6.72 -3.88
C LEU A 446 3.39 6.98 -5.22
N ALA A 447 4.18 6.02 -5.71
CA ALA A 447 4.85 6.04 -7.01
C ALA A 447 4.05 5.26 -8.09
N GLY A 448 2.79 4.94 -7.84
CA GLY A 448 1.93 4.21 -8.80
C GLY A 448 1.94 2.67 -8.69
N ASP A 449 2.80 2.09 -7.85
CA ASP A 449 2.87 0.63 -7.67
C ASP A 449 1.82 0.12 -6.67
N ASN A 450 0.70 -0.39 -7.19
CA ASN A 450 -0.45 -0.75 -6.36
C ASN A 450 -0.47 -2.22 -5.88
N PHE A 451 0.39 -3.09 -6.41
CA PHE A 451 0.41 -4.52 -6.08
C PHE A 451 1.70 -4.91 -5.34
N VAL A 452 1.58 -5.74 -4.30
CA VAL A 452 2.71 -6.17 -3.45
C VAL A 452 3.88 -6.78 -4.23
N ARG A 453 3.61 -7.53 -5.31
CA ARG A 453 4.71 -8.09 -6.11
C ARG A 453 5.52 -7.00 -6.85
N PHE A 454 4.87 -5.90 -7.23
CA PHE A 454 5.49 -4.80 -7.98
C PHE A 454 6.18 -3.77 -7.08
N VAL A 455 5.69 -3.53 -5.86
CA VAL A 455 6.33 -2.57 -4.95
C VAL A 455 7.78 -2.94 -4.58
N GLN A 456 8.14 -4.20 -4.81
CA GLN A 456 9.49 -4.73 -4.56
C GLN A 456 10.50 -4.22 -5.61
N GLY A 457 10.08 -3.95 -6.84
CA GLY A 457 10.98 -3.39 -7.86
C GLY A 457 11.32 -1.94 -7.57
N GLY A 458 10.38 -1.15 -7.06
CA GLY A 458 10.71 0.16 -6.51
C GLY A 458 11.74 0.07 -5.38
N ALA A 459 11.61 -0.91 -4.48
CA ALA A 459 12.62 -1.14 -3.44
C ALA A 459 14.00 -1.51 -4.02
N LEU A 460 14.05 -2.29 -5.11
CA LEU A 460 15.29 -2.60 -5.84
C LEU A 460 15.93 -1.33 -6.44
N ALA A 461 15.14 -0.49 -7.12
CA ALA A 461 15.58 0.78 -7.70
C ALA A 461 16.18 1.71 -6.64
N VAL A 462 15.45 1.92 -5.54
CA VAL A 462 15.90 2.77 -4.43
C VAL A 462 17.18 2.21 -3.80
N ALA A 463 17.25 0.89 -3.57
CA ALA A 463 18.45 0.26 -3.03
C ALA A 463 19.67 0.40 -3.97
N SER A 464 19.49 0.18 -5.28
CA SER A 464 20.54 0.37 -6.29
C SER A 464 21.07 1.80 -6.29
N SER A 465 20.16 2.79 -6.32
CA SER A 465 20.49 4.22 -6.27
C SER A 465 21.28 4.58 -5.01
N LEU A 466 20.81 4.16 -3.84
CA LEU A 466 21.43 4.51 -2.56
C LEU A 466 22.78 3.80 -2.35
N LEU A 467 22.91 2.54 -2.76
CA LEU A 467 24.18 1.81 -2.68
C LEU A 467 25.23 2.39 -3.61
N LYS A 468 24.85 2.78 -4.84
CA LYS A 468 25.74 3.49 -5.78
C LYS A 468 26.16 4.87 -5.24
N LYS A 469 25.29 5.57 -4.52
CA LYS A 469 25.63 6.83 -3.81
C LYS A 469 26.58 6.59 -2.63
N ALA A 470 26.43 5.48 -1.90
CA ALA A 470 27.26 5.15 -0.74
C ALA A 470 28.66 4.62 -1.13
N ASN A 471 28.76 3.89 -2.24
CA ASN A 471 30.02 3.30 -2.72
C ASN A 471 30.73 4.24 -3.70
N LYS A 472 31.82 4.88 -3.25
CA LYS A 472 32.65 5.78 -4.09
C LYS A 472 33.41 5.08 -5.22
N ASN A 473 33.58 3.75 -5.12
CA ASN A 473 34.14 2.87 -6.14
C ASN A 473 33.20 1.68 -6.32
N PRO A 474 32.16 1.76 -7.17
CA PRO A 474 31.39 0.58 -7.54
C PRO A 474 32.32 -0.45 -8.22
N PRO A 475 32.08 -1.77 -8.02
CA PRO A 475 32.91 -2.83 -8.57
C PRO A 475 32.96 -2.84 -10.11
#